data_AF-A0A397P545-F1
#
_entry.id   AF-A0A397P545-F1
#
_cell.length_a   1.000
_cell.length_b   1.000
_cell.length_c   1.000
_cell.angle_alpha   90.00
_cell.angle_beta   90.00
_cell.angle_gamma   90.00
#
_symmetry.space_group_name_H-M   'P 1'
#
loop_
_entity.id
_entity.type
_entity.pdbx_description
1 polymer ?
#
loop_
_entity_poly.entity_id
_entity_poly.type
_entity_poly.pdbx_seq_one_letter_code
_entity_poly.pdbx_strand_id
1 'polypeptide(L)'
;MRAYLRGMATCLTDRALIRLAGEDVRGFLQGLVTNDVATLKAEAPRWAALLTPQGKALFDFLIWADGDAVLLDCEAAEAEALAKRLALYRLRRPITIEPTGGAVHWAAEGTEGVPDPRLAQLGRRWLGAPGAVAAGWTEHRLRLGVTEGVAELGSGETLWLECNAAELGGVSFTKGCYVGQENTARMHYRSTVNRRLVVAPLGEAGKRTRATYPEFGLMVEHRRVEDLGDALRPAWLELALAEPAAE
;
A
#
# COMPACT_ATOMS: atom_id res chain seq x y z
N MET A 1 25.30 -17.24 -30.98
CA MET A 1 24.77 -18.48 -30.37
C MET A 1 24.53 -18.20 -28.88
N ARG A 2 23.57 -17.33 -28.54
CA ARG A 2 22.23 -17.64 -27.99
C ARG A 2 22.27 -18.49 -26.70
N ALA A 3 22.78 -17.92 -25.62
CA ALA A 3 22.57 -18.42 -24.27
C ALA A 3 22.58 -17.24 -23.27
N TYR A 4 21.63 -17.26 -22.33
CA TYR A 4 21.58 -16.45 -21.09
C TYR A 4 20.97 -15.04 -21.06
N LEU A 5 19.93 -14.77 -21.85
CA LEU A 5 18.87 -13.84 -21.42
C LEU A 5 17.69 -14.61 -20.81
N ARG A 6 17.95 -15.43 -19.77
CA ARG A 6 16.87 -15.76 -18.83
C ARG A 6 16.65 -14.48 -18.02
N GLY A 7 15.81 -13.59 -18.55
CA GLY A 7 15.33 -12.45 -17.76
C GLY A 7 14.77 -13.00 -16.46
N MET A 8 15.25 -12.48 -15.33
CA MET A 8 14.69 -12.83 -14.03
C MET A 8 13.19 -12.54 -14.06
N ALA A 9 12.40 -13.46 -13.53
CA ALA A 9 10.96 -13.30 -13.49
C ALA A 9 10.60 -12.24 -12.44
N THR A 10 9.93 -11.18 -12.86
CA THR A 10 9.80 -9.93 -12.09
C THR A 10 8.37 -9.41 -12.06
N CYS A 11 7.49 -9.85 -12.97
CA CYS A 11 6.13 -9.33 -13.11
C CYS A 11 5.23 -9.83 -11.96
N LEU A 12 4.57 -8.92 -11.24
CA LEU A 12 3.57 -9.22 -10.23
C LEU A 12 2.18 -9.30 -10.87
N THR A 13 1.56 -10.48 -10.87
CA THR A 13 0.26 -10.72 -11.54
C THR A 13 -0.95 -10.39 -10.66
N ASP A 14 -0.73 -10.28 -9.35
CA ASP A 14 -1.70 -9.82 -8.35
C ASP A 14 -1.79 -8.28 -8.29
N ARG A 15 -1.00 -7.58 -9.10
CA ARG A 15 -0.98 -6.11 -9.23
C ARG A 15 -1.44 -5.68 -10.61
N ALA A 16 -2.12 -4.54 -10.68
CA ALA A 16 -2.57 -3.92 -11.91
C ALA A 16 -2.30 -2.41 -11.90
N LEU A 17 -2.30 -1.81 -13.09
CA LEU A 17 -2.09 -0.38 -13.27
C LEU A 17 -3.35 0.31 -13.75
N ILE A 18 -3.79 1.33 -13.01
CA ILE A 18 -4.82 2.29 -13.42
C ILE A 18 -4.15 3.61 -13.73
N ARG A 19 -4.38 4.16 -14.91
CA ARG A 19 -3.92 5.49 -15.29
C ARG A 19 -5.00 6.52 -15.07
N LEU A 20 -4.63 7.61 -14.41
CA LEU A 20 -5.46 8.80 -14.30
C LEU A 20 -4.80 9.96 -15.03
N ALA A 21 -5.52 10.59 -15.94
CA ALA A 21 -5.01 11.73 -16.70
C ALA A 21 -6.10 12.73 -17.04
N GLY A 22 -5.72 13.98 -17.23
CA GLY A 22 -6.65 15.08 -17.48
C GLY A 22 -6.29 16.29 -16.63
N GLU A 23 -7.15 17.31 -16.72
CA GLU A 23 -6.94 18.58 -16.04
C GLU A 23 -6.86 18.38 -14.51
N ASP A 24 -5.78 18.89 -13.91
CA ASP A 24 -5.52 18.86 -12.47
C ASP A 24 -5.70 17.48 -11.79
N VAL A 25 -5.25 16.41 -12.45
CA VAL A 25 -5.36 15.04 -11.89
C VAL A 25 -4.64 14.90 -10.54
N ARG A 26 -3.54 15.62 -10.35
CA ARG A 26 -2.80 15.64 -9.09
C ARG A 26 -3.59 16.35 -8.00
N GLY A 27 -4.21 17.50 -8.27
CA GLY A 27 -5.10 18.18 -7.33
C GLY A 27 -6.36 17.36 -7.01
N PHE A 28 -6.91 16.65 -8.00
CA PHE A 28 -7.99 15.68 -7.79
C PHE A 28 -7.62 14.59 -6.79
N LEU A 29 -6.49 13.89 -6.99
CA LEU A 29 -6.04 12.87 -6.04
C LEU A 29 -5.60 13.46 -4.70
N GLN A 30 -5.02 14.67 -4.70
CA GLN A 30 -4.55 15.33 -3.48
C GLN A 30 -5.65 15.44 -2.43
N GLY A 31 -6.90 15.70 -2.85
CA GLY A 31 -8.06 15.77 -1.96
C GLY A 31 -8.68 14.43 -1.56
N LEU A 32 -8.18 13.30 -2.07
CA LEU A 32 -8.80 11.98 -1.89
C LEU A 32 -7.91 10.98 -1.17
N VAL A 33 -6.60 11.05 -1.36
CA VAL A 33 -5.67 10.03 -0.88
C VAL A 33 -4.82 10.51 0.29
N THR A 34 -4.31 9.57 1.07
CA THR A 34 -3.62 9.84 2.34
C THR A 34 -2.24 10.48 2.21
N ASN A 35 -1.59 10.35 1.05
CA ASN A 35 -0.23 10.84 0.83
C ASN A 35 -0.20 12.02 -0.15
N ASP A 36 0.87 12.81 -0.13
CA ASP A 36 0.98 14.01 -0.94
C ASP A 36 1.31 13.65 -2.39
N VAL A 37 0.43 14.03 -3.31
CA VAL A 37 0.57 13.77 -4.76
C VAL A 37 1.15 15.00 -5.47
N ALA A 38 1.07 16.18 -4.85
CA ALA A 38 1.55 17.43 -5.44
C ALA A 38 3.07 17.43 -5.63
N THR A 39 3.80 16.75 -4.74
CA THR A 39 5.28 16.66 -4.78
C THR A 39 5.80 15.31 -5.31
N LEU A 40 4.93 14.51 -5.96
CA LEU A 40 5.27 13.19 -6.48
C LEU A 40 6.26 13.28 -7.66
N LYS A 41 7.38 12.56 -7.55
CA LYS A 41 8.48 12.48 -8.53
C LYS A 41 8.56 11.08 -9.16
N ALA A 42 9.15 10.97 -10.35
CA ALA A 42 9.25 9.71 -11.08
C ALA A 42 10.02 8.63 -10.31
N GLU A 43 11.10 9.01 -9.61
CA GLU A 43 11.97 8.09 -8.88
C GLU A 43 11.52 7.88 -7.42
N ALA A 44 10.39 8.45 -7.02
CA ALA A 44 9.89 8.42 -5.65
C ALA A 44 8.38 8.16 -5.64
N PRO A 45 7.93 6.94 -6.02
CA PRO A 45 6.54 6.55 -5.86
C PRO A 45 6.14 6.65 -4.39
N ARG A 46 4.84 6.74 -4.13
CA ARG A 46 4.32 6.88 -2.76
C ARG A 46 3.26 5.84 -2.49
N TRP A 47 3.35 5.18 -1.35
CA TRP A 47 2.23 4.39 -0.85
C TRP A 47 1.16 5.32 -0.28
N ALA A 48 -0.08 5.04 -0.62
CA ALA A 48 -1.23 5.80 -0.18
C ALA A 48 -2.47 4.90 -0.13
N ALA A 49 -3.52 5.39 0.49
CA ALA A 49 -4.82 4.75 0.49
C ALA A 49 -5.94 5.72 0.10
N LEU A 50 -7.01 5.14 -0.43
CA LEU A 50 -8.33 5.76 -0.45
C LEU A 50 -9.09 5.28 0.79
N LEU A 51 -9.61 6.21 1.59
CA LEU A 51 -10.26 5.90 2.86
C LEU A 51 -11.79 6.06 2.79
N THR A 52 -12.46 5.48 3.77
CA THR A 52 -13.80 5.92 4.16
C THR A 52 -13.74 7.33 4.78
N PRO A 53 -14.86 8.07 4.85
CA PRO A 53 -14.92 9.32 5.61
C PRO A 53 -14.54 9.15 7.09
N GLN A 54 -14.68 7.95 7.64
CA GLN A 54 -14.27 7.60 9.01
C GLN A 54 -12.78 7.24 9.12
N GLY A 55 -11.97 7.38 8.06
CA GLY A 55 -10.54 7.13 8.10
C GLY A 55 -10.13 5.66 8.05
N LYS A 56 -11.00 4.78 7.55
CA LYS A 56 -10.71 3.35 7.39
C LYS A 56 -10.26 3.01 5.98
N ALA A 57 -9.28 2.12 5.83
CA ALA A 57 -8.66 1.80 4.54
C ALA A 57 -9.63 1.04 3.61
N LEU A 58 -9.98 1.60 2.45
CA LEU A 58 -10.76 0.90 1.42
C LEU A 58 -9.85 0.19 0.43
N PHE A 59 -8.85 0.91 -0.08
CA PHE A 59 -7.88 0.42 -1.06
C PHE A 59 -6.53 1.06 -0.74
N ASP A 60 -5.45 0.29 -0.87
CA ASP A 60 -4.09 0.79 -0.88
C ASP A 60 -3.45 0.62 -2.26
N PHE A 61 -2.51 1.50 -2.58
CA PHE A 61 -1.83 1.51 -3.87
C PHE A 61 -0.52 2.32 -3.80
N LEU A 62 0.39 2.02 -4.71
CA LEU A 62 1.53 2.89 -5.00
C LEU A 62 1.14 3.88 -6.09
N ILE A 63 1.42 5.16 -5.88
CA ILE A 63 1.21 6.24 -6.85
C ILE A 63 2.55 6.51 -7.53
N TRP A 64 2.56 6.42 -8.86
CA TRP A 64 3.69 6.72 -9.73
C TRP A 64 3.42 7.97 -10.57
N ALA A 65 4.43 8.80 -10.75
CA ALA A 65 4.33 9.92 -11.70
C ALA A 65 4.42 9.39 -13.14
N ASP A 66 3.57 9.91 -14.03
CA ASP A 66 3.58 9.59 -15.47
C ASP A 66 3.39 10.88 -16.28
N GLY A 67 4.44 11.72 -16.33
CA GLY A 67 4.33 13.08 -16.85
C GLY A 67 3.28 13.89 -16.08
N ASP A 68 2.31 14.44 -16.81
CA ASP A 68 1.16 15.16 -16.25
C ASP A 68 0.07 14.23 -15.67
N ALA A 69 0.17 12.93 -15.96
CA ALA A 69 -0.68 11.90 -15.42
C ALA A 69 -0.07 11.22 -14.19
N VAL A 70 -0.82 10.25 -13.66
CA VAL A 70 -0.39 9.37 -12.58
C VAL A 70 -0.83 7.94 -12.87
N LEU A 71 -0.03 6.98 -12.39
CA LEU A 71 -0.35 5.56 -12.43
C LEU A 71 -0.55 5.06 -10.99
N LEU A 72 -1.63 4.33 -10.76
CA LEU A 72 -1.87 3.60 -9.51
C LEU A 72 -1.52 2.14 -9.74
N ASP A 73 -0.50 1.67 -9.03
CA ASP A 73 -0.22 0.24 -8.82
C ASP A 73 -1.10 -0.23 -7.65
N CYS A 74 -2.13 -0.99 -7.96
CA CYS A 74 -3.13 -1.50 -7.02
C CYS A 74 -3.31 -3.02 -7.14
N GLU A 75 -4.05 -3.62 -6.21
CA GLU A 75 -4.45 -5.03 -6.30
C GLU A 75 -5.28 -5.27 -7.58
N ALA A 76 -4.89 -6.29 -8.37
CA ALA A 76 -5.48 -6.55 -9.68
C ALA A 76 -6.96 -6.89 -9.58
N ALA A 77 -7.36 -7.67 -8.56
CA ALA A 77 -8.75 -8.05 -8.31
C ALA A 77 -9.64 -6.84 -7.98
N GLU A 78 -9.06 -5.76 -7.46
CA GLU A 78 -9.78 -4.58 -6.95
C GLU A 78 -9.66 -3.37 -7.87
N ALA A 79 -8.94 -3.49 -8.99
CA ALA A 79 -8.67 -2.37 -9.90
C ALA A 79 -9.96 -1.75 -10.46
N GLU A 80 -10.93 -2.57 -10.86
CA GLU A 80 -12.23 -2.08 -11.36
C GLU A 80 -13.04 -1.39 -10.25
N ALA A 81 -13.04 -1.93 -9.03
CA ALA A 81 -13.73 -1.36 -7.90
C ALA A 81 -13.12 0.00 -7.49
N LEU A 82 -11.79 0.08 -7.44
CA LEU A 82 -11.04 1.32 -7.20
C LEU A 82 -11.33 2.36 -8.29
N ALA A 83 -11.28 2.00 -9.57
CA ALA A 83 -11.57 2.90 -10.68
C ALA A 83 -12.99 3.46 -10.60
N LYS A 84 -13.99 2.60 -10.37
CA LYS A 84 -15.40 3.01 -10.16
C LYS A 84 -15.53 3.95 -8.98
N ARG A 85 -14.87 3.65 -7.86
CA ARG A 85 -14.92 4.49 -6.65
C ARG A 85 -14.31 5.87 -6.90
N LEU A 86 -13.16 5.96 -7.55
CA LEU A 86 -12.54 7.23 -7.93
C LEU A 86 -13.42 8.02 -8.91
N ALA A 87 -14.07 7.34 -9.87
CA ALA A 87 -14.97 7.97 -10.83
C ALA A 87 -16.18 8.68 -10.16
N LEU A 88 -16.67 8.17 -9.01
CA LEU A 88 -17.72 8.84 -8.23
C LEU A 88 -17.25 10.22 -7.71
N TYR A 89 -15.99 10.35 -7.32
CA TYR A 89 -15.42 11.60 -6.81
C TYR A 89 -15.06 12.60 -7.92
N ARG A 90 -14.90 12.14 -9.16
CA ARG A 90 -14.48 12.97 -10.31
C ARG A 90 -15.47 14.09 -10.61
N LEU A 91 -16.76 13.94 -10.31
CA LEU A 91 -17.82 14.97 -10.47
C LEU A 91 -17.70 15.81 -11.75
N ARG A 92 -17.74 15.14 -12.92
CA ARG A 92 -17.64 15.73 -14.27
C ARG A 92 -16.31 16.41 -14.63
N ARG A 93 -15.29 16.40 -13.76
CA ARG A 93 -13.94 16.83 -14.13
C ARG A 93 -13.46 16.03 -15.34
N PRO A 94 -12.75 16.65 -16.30
CA PRO A 94 -12.28 15.99 -17.52
C PRO A 94 -11.04 15.11 -17.23
N ILE A 95 -11.21 14.10 -16.38
CA ILE A 95 -10.17 13.16 -15.96
C ILE A 95 -10.54 11.75 -16.43
N THR A 96 -9.71 11.09 -17.22
CA THR A 96 -9.86 9.66 -17.53
C THR A 96 -9.32 8.82 -16.37
N ILE A 97 -9.93 7.66 -16.12
CA ILE A 97 -9.55 6.72 -15.05
C ILE A 97 -9.72 5.32 -15.64
N GLU A 98 -8.63 4.73 -16.12
CA GLU A 98 -8.70 3.56 -16.98
C GLU A 98 -7.57 2.57 -16.65
N PRO A 99 -7.83 1.25 -16.73
CA PRO A 99 -6.75 0.26 -16.64
C PRO A 99 -5.78 0.42 -17.80
N THR A 100 -4.53 0.03 -17.60
CA THR A 100 -3.49 0.01 -18.65
C THR A 100 -3.01 -1.40 -18.94
N GLY A 101 -2.34 -1.58 -20.08
CA GLY A 101 -1.66 -2.84 -20.43
C GLY A 101 -0.25 -2.98 -19.84
N GLY A 102 0.20 -2.04 -19.01
CA GLY A 102 1.49 -2.13 -18.33
C GLY A 102 1.45 -3.10 -17.15
N ALA A 103 2.63 -3.51 -16.68
CA ALA A 103 2.81 -4.42 -15.57
C ALA A 103 3.65 -3.79 -14.45
N VAL A 104 3.41 -4.26 -13.23
CA VAL A 104 4.22 -3.95 -12.06
C VAL A 104 5.29 -5.02 -11.92
N HIS A 105 6.53 -4.58 -11.76
CA HIS A 105 7.66 -5.46 -11.57
C HIS A 105 8.27 -5.31 -10.19
N TRP A 106 8.87 -6.40 -9.72
CA TRP A 106 9.55 -6.47 -8.45
C TRP A 106 10.79 -7.36 -8.53
N ALA A 107 11.81 -6.97 -7.77
CA ALA A 107 12.92 -7.83 -7.41
C ALA A 107 13.39 -7.51 -5.99
N ALA A 108 13.68 -8.55 -5.19
CA ALA A 108 14.23 -8.36 -3.84
C ALA A 108 15.60 -7.67 -3.87
N GLU A 109 16.39 -7.94 -4.91
CA GLU A 109 17.74 -7.42 -5.12
C GLU A 109 17.93 -6.91 -6.55
N GLY A 110 18.99 -6.16 -6.80
CA GLY A 110 19.35 -5.62 -8.11
C GLY A 110 19.32 -4.09 -8.15
N THR A 111 19.44 -3.53 -9.35
CA THR A 111 19.56 -2.08 -9.58
C THR A 111 18.41 -1.49 -10.40
N GLU A 112 17.59 -2.33 -11.03
CA GLU A 112 16.44 -1.89 -11.83
C GLU A 112 15.35 -1.29 -10.95
N GLY A 113 14.64 -0.29 -11.48
CA GLY A 113 13.57 0.39 -10.76
C GLY A 113 14.06 1.26 -9.60
N VAL A 114 13.21 1.43 -8.60
CA VAL A 114 13.44 2.22 -7.39
C VAL A 114 13.13 1.39 -6.14
N PRO A 115 13.68 1.71 -4.97
CA PRO A 115 13.29 1.05 -3.72
C PRO A 115 11.77 1.13 -3.51
N ASP A 116 11.17 0.06 -2.99
CA ASP A 116 9.76 0.11 -2.57
C ASP A 116 9.59 1.22 -1.51
N PRO A 117 8.61 2.12 -1.69
CA PRO A 117 8.51 3.31 -0.85
C PRO A 117 8.03 3.04 0.57
N ARG A 118 7.56 1.81 0.86
CA ARG A 118 7.11 1.43 2.20
C ARG A 118 8.28 1.03 3.10
N LEU A 119 9.22 0.27 2.54
CA LEU A 119 10.36 -0.28 3.25
C LEU A 119 11.42 -0.73 2.23
N ALA A 120 12.63 -0.20 2.30
CA ALA A 120 13.69 -0.51 1.34
C ALA A 120 14.03 -2.03 1.26
N GLN A 121 13.87 -2.75 2.36
CA GLN A 121 14.08 -4.20 2.46
C GLN A 121 13.05 -5.02 1.65
N LEU A 122 11.93 -4.42 1.25
CA LEU A 122 11.01 -5.05 0.30
C LEU A 122 11.63 -5.18 -1.09
N GLY A 123 12.77 -4.54 -1.36
CA GLY A 123 13.45 -4.60 -2.65
C GLY A 123 13.05 -3.43 -3.54
N ARG A 124 12.99 -3.69 -4.85
CA ARG A 124 12.80 -2.66 -5.88
C ARG A 124 11.55 -2.90 -6.70
N ARG A 125 10.95 -1.80 -7.15
CA ARG A 125 9.73 -1.75 -7.96
C ARG A 125 9.96 -0.93 -9.23
N TRP A 126 9.33 -1.32 -10.32
CA TRP A 126 9.23 -0.51 -11.54
C TRP A 126 8.00 -0.88 -12.36
N LEU A 127 7.65 -0.02 -13.31
CA LEU A 127 6.57 -0.25 -14.26
C LEU A 127 7.15 -0.56 -15.63
N GLY A 128 6.58 -1.54 -16.33
CA GLY A 128 7.13 -2.03 -17.58
C GLY A 128 6.10 -2.75 -18.44
N ALA A 129 6.58 -3.37 -19.52
CA ALA A 129 5.76 -4.28 -20.32
C ALA A 129 5.60 -5.62 -19.58
N PRO A 130 4.45 -6.30 -19.70
CA PRO A 130 4.26 -7.63 -19.12
C PRO A 130 5.41 -8.59 -19.46
N GLY A 131 5.80 -9.39 -18.47
CA GLY A 131 6.95 -10.28 -18.57
C GLY A 131 6.78 -11.57 -17.77
N ALA A 132 7.90 -12.23 -17.48
CA ALA A 132 7.89 -13.45 -16.68
C ALA A 132 7.45 -13.16 -15.23
N VAL A 133 6.60 -14.02 -14.67
CA VAL A 133 5.94 -13.84 -13.38
C VAL A 133 6.92 -14.04 -12.22
N ALA A 134 7.05 -13.01 -11.37
CA ALA A 134 7.81 -13.10 -10.13
C ALA A 134 7.18 -14.08 -9.15
N ALA A 135 8.03 -14.74 -8.36
CA ALA A 135 7.62 -15.60 -7.26
C ALA A 135 8.16 -15.05 -5.93
N GLY A 136 7.49 -15.36 -4.83
CA GLY A 136 7.98 -15.05 -3.48
C GLY A 136 7.65 -13.64 -2.96
N TRP A 137 6.99 -12.78 -3.75
CA TRP A 137 6.60 -11.43 -3.30
C TRP A 137 5.80 -11.45 -2.00
N THR A 138 4.72 -12.22 -1.96
CA THR A 138 3.81 -12.33 -0.81
C THR A 138 4.52 -12.79 0.46
N GLU A 139 5.29 -13.87 0.37
CA GLU A 139 6.06 -14.38 1.50
C GLU A 139 7.09 -13.36 1.98
N HIS A 140 7.83 -12.74 1.05
CA HIS A 140 8.86 -11.76 1.35
C HIS A 140 8.30 -10.58 2.15
N ARG A 141 7.20 -9.96 1.69
CA ARG A 141 6.58 -8.83 2.38
C ARG A 141 6.01 -9.23 3.75
N LEU A 142 5.38 -10.40 3.85
CA LEU A 142 4.81 -10.88 5.10
C LEU A 142 5.90 -11.17 6.15
N ARG A 143 7.04 -11.76 5.74
CA ARG A 143 8.18 -11.97 6.63
C ARG A 143 8.81 -10.65 7.11
N LEU A 144 8.63 -9.57 6.37
CA LEU A 144 9.00 -8.21 6.77
C LEU A 144 7.90 -7.48 7.54
N GLY A 145 6.77 -8.13 7.84
CA GLY A 145 5.64 -7.57 8.57
C GLY A 145 4.79 -6.58 7.76
N VAL A 146 4.97 -6.49 6.44
CA VAL A 146 4.29 -5.51 5.59
C VAL A 146 3.03 -6.11 4.98
N THR A 147 1.89 -5.52 5.33
CA THR A 147 0.59 -5.90 4.80
C THR A 147 0.24 -5.16 3.50
N GLU A 148 -0.51 -5.79 2.61
CA GLU A 148 -0.91 -5.26 1.30
C GLU A 148 -2.27 -5.82 0.89
N GLY A 149 -3.12 -4.99 0.27
CA GLY A 149 -4.36 -5.43 -0.34
C GLY A 149 -5.56 -5.54 0.58
N VAL A 150 -6.74 -5.67 -0.02
CA VAL A 150 -8.03 -5.53 0.64
C VAL A 150 -8.28 -6.62 1.68
N ALA A 151 -7.84 -7.85 1.42
CA ALA A 151 -7.99 -8.98 2.34
C ALA A 151 -7.25 -8.75 3.67
N GLU A 152 -6.04 -8.18 3.62
CA GLU A 152 -5.22 -7.94 4.80
C GLU A 152 -5.63 -6.67 5.54
N LEU A 153 -5.97 -5.61 4.79
CA LEU A 153 -6.41 -4.33 5.36
C LEU A 153 -7.85 -4.39 5.89
N GLY A 154 -8.66 -5.33 5.43
CA GLY A 154 -10.02 -5.58 5.91
C GLY A 154 -11.09 -4.67 5.29
N SER A 155 -10.88 -4.10 4.10
CA SER A 155 -11.90 -3.37 3.31
C SER A 155 -12.84 -2.43 4.10
N GLY A 156 -12.30 -1.35 4.66
CA GLY A 156 -13.09 -0.36 5.40
C GLY A 156 -13.37 -0.76 6.84
N GLU A 157 -12.70 -1.77 7.37
CA GLU A 157 -12.78 -2.14 8.79
C GLU A 157 -11.67 -1.54 9.66
N THR A 158 -10.46 -1.42 9.12
CA THR A 158 -9.24 -1.04 9.86
C THR A 158 -8.91 0.44 9.66
N LEU A 159 -8.58 1.16 10.73
CA LEU A 159 -8.17 2.56 10.63
C LEU A 159 -6.79 2.68 10.00
N TRP A 160 -6.55 3.72 9.20
CA TRP A 160 -5.35 3.80 8.37
C TRP A 160 -4.03 3.72 9.16
N LEU A 161 -3.95 4.36 10.34
CA LEU A 161 -2.74 4.28 11.16
C LEU A 161 -2.56 2.92 11.87
N GLU A 162 -3.64 2.15 12.05
CA GLU A 162 -3.54 0.75 12.53
C GLU A 162 -2.97 -0.16 11.45
N CYS A 163 -2.98 0.26 10.17
CA CYS A 163 -2.27 -0.42 9.08
C CYS A 163 -0.76 -0.11 9.03
N ASN A 164 -0.21 0.52 10.06
CA ASN A 164 1.18 0.98 10.15
C ASN A 164 1.56 2.04 9.09
N ALA A 165 0.59 2.83 8.66
CA ALA A 165 0.79 3.78 7.56
C ALA A 165 1.68 4.97 7.90
N ALA A 166 1.82 5.34 9.18
CA ALA A 166 2.78 6.38 9.55
C ALA A 166 4.22 5.88 9.39
N GLU A 167 4.47 4.66 9.86
CA GLU A 167 5.78 4.03 9.89
C GLU A 167 6.28 3.61 8.50
N LEU A 168 5.35 3.19 7.63
CA LEU A 168 5.63 2.74 6.26
C LEU A 168 5.41 3.84 5.21
N GLY A 169 5.40 5.12 5.63
CA GLY A 169 5.35 6.26 4.70
C GLY A 169 4.06 6.38 3.88
N GLY A 170 2.95 5.81 4.36
CA GLY A 170 1.64 5.77 3.72
C GLY A 170 0.75 7.00 3.92
N VAL A 171 1.21 8.01 4.67
CA VAL A 171 0.44 9.22 4.99
C VAL A 171 1.34 10.44 5.06
N SER A 172 0.84 11.58 4.58
CA SER A 172 1.46 12.88 4.83
C SER A 172 0.63 13.66 5.84
N PHE A 173 1.26 14.11 6.92
CA PHE A 173 0.61 14.95 7.93
C PHE A 173 0.74 16.45 7.65
N THR A 174 1.50 16.82 6.62
CA THR A 174 1.77 18.20 6.22
C THR A 174 1.02 18.62 4.95
N LYS A 175 0.35 17.68 4.27
CA LYS A 175 -0.49 17.99 3.10
C LYS A 175 -1.84 18.61 3.48
N GLY A 176 -2.50 19.18 2.48
CA GLY A 176 -3.88 19.66 2.60
C GLY A 176 -4.91 18.55 2.86
N CYS A 177 -6.17 18.95 3.03
CA CYS A 177 -7.24 18.03 3.42
C CYS A 177 -7.48 16.90 2.44
N TYR A 178 -7.81 15.72 2.97
CA TYR A 178 -8.24 14.56 2.18
C TYR A 178 -9.36 13.79 2.90
N VAL A 179 -10.08 12.94 2.17
CA VAL A 179 -11.19 12.14 2.72
C VAL A 179 -10.70 11.22 3.85
N GLY A 180 -11.32 11.31 5.03
CA GLY A 180 -10.95 10.49 6.20
C GLY A 180 -9.77 11.01 7.00
N GLN A 181 -9.28 12.22 6.70
CA GLN A 181 -8.15 12.83 7.42
C GLN A 181 -8.43 13.06 8.91
N GLU A 182 -9.64 13.48 9.30
CA GLU A 182 -9.95 13.89 10.67
C GLU A 182 -9.57 12.83 11.72
N ASN A 183 -9.97 11.58 11.51
CA ASN A 183 -9.62 10.47 12.40
C ASN A 183 -8.12 10.14 12.32
N THR A 184 -7.53 10.19 11.12
CA THR A 184 -6.09 9.94 10.92
C THR A 184 -5.24 10.96 11.69
N ALA A 185 -5.54 12.25 11.54
CA ALA A 185 -4.86 13.34 12.22
C ALA A 185 -5.10 13.31 13.74
N ARG A 186 -6.33 13.04 14.19
CA ARG A 186 -6.63 12.89 15.62
C ARG A 186 -5.82 11.76 16.25
N MET A 187 -5.70 10.62 15.55
CA MET A 187 -4.89 9.51 16.01
C MET A 187 -3.41 9.84 16.06
N HIS A 188 -2.88 10.66 15.14
CA HIS A 188 -1.48 11.05 15.21
C HIS A 188 -1.19 12.02 16.37
N TYR A 189 -2.02 13.06 16.54
CA TYR A 189 -1.70 14.18 17.43
C TYR A 189 -2.29 14.07 18.84
N ARG A 190 -3.26 13.17 19.08
CA ARG A 190 -4.03 13.15 20.34
C ARG A 190 -4.32 11.75 20.88
N SER A 191 -3.84 10.70 20.22
CA SER A 191 -4.10 9.34 20.66
C SER A 191 -2.91 8.45 20.34
N THR A 192 -2.81 7.33 21.04
CA THR A 192 -1.84 6.30 20.69
C THR A 192 -2.50 5.29 19.76
N VAL A 193 -1.76 4.81 18.76
CA VAL A 193 -2.17 3.63 17.99
C VAL A 193 -2.12 2.43 18.92
N ASN A 194 -3.27 1.98 19.42
CA ASN A 194 -3.37 0.89 20.40
C ASN A 194 -3.71 -0.47 19.78
N ARG A 195 -3.93 -0.51 18.47
CA ARG A 195 -4.09 -1.72 17.67
C ARG A 195 -3.32 -1.60 16.36
N ARG A 196 -2.79 -2.71 15.87
CA ARG A 196 -2.02 -2.75 14.63
C ARG A 196 -2.32 -4.02 13.84
N LEU A 197 -2.28 -3.92 12.51
CA LEU A 197 -2.12 -5.07 11.65
C LEU A 197 -0.70 -5.62 11.84
N VAL A 198 -0.62 -6.92 12.10
CA VAL A 198 0.63 -7.64 12.30
C VAL A 198 0.58 -8.97 11.59
N VAL A 199 1.75 -9.43 11.16
CA VAL A 199 1.93 -10.80 10.67
C VAL A 199 2.29 -11.69 11.85
N ALA A 200 1.72 -12.89 11.93
CA ALA A 200 1.97 -13.85 12.99
C ALA A 200 2.11 -15.27 12.40
N PRO A 201 2.69 -16.23 13.15
CA PRO A 201 2.62 -17.65 12.80
C PRO A 201 1.18 -18.11 12.56
N LEU A 202 0.98 -19.02 11.62
CA LEU A 202 -0.31 -19.64 11.39
C LEU A 202 -0.73 -20.47 12.62
N GLY A 203 -2.02 -20.35 12.94
CA GLY A 203 -2.72 -20.95 14.08
C GLY A 203 -4.21 -20.97 13.75
N GLU A 204 -5.06 -21.13 14.77
CA GLU A 204 -6.51 -21.15 14.57
C GLU A 204 -7.05 -19.74 14.23
N ALA A 205 -7.80 -19.64 13.13
CA ALA A 205 -8.40 -18.38 12.71
C ALA A 205 -9.47 -17.92 13.70
N GLY A 206 -9.44 -16.65 14.09
CA GLY A 206 -10.37 -16.05 15.04
C GLY A 206 -10.89 -14.68 14.60
N LYS A 207 -11.56 -13.97 15.51
CA LYS A 207 -12.19 -12.66 15.22
C LYS A 207 -11.20 -11.56 14.81
N ARG A 208 -9.92 -11.73 15.13
CA ARG A 208 -8.85 -10.79 14.80
C ARG A 208 -8.15 -11.11 13.48
N THR A 209 -8.40 -12.30 12.90
CA THR A 209 -7.77 -12.75 11.67
C THR A 209 -8.31 -11.98 10.47
N ARG A 210 -7.40 -11.50 9.62
CA ARG A 210 -7.68 -10.80 8.37
C ARG A 210 -7.48 -11.70 7.17
N ALA A 211 -6.32 -12.35 7.11
CA ALA A 211 -5.94 -13.27 6.05
C ALA A 211 -5.07 -14.40 6.60
N THR A 212 -5.07 -15.55 5.92
CA THR A 212 -4.23 -16.70 6.26
C THR A 212 -3.42 -17.12 5.04
N TYR A 213 -2.18 -17.58 5.28
CA TYR A 213 -1.25 -18.06 4.26
C TYR A 213 -0.63 -19.38 4.71
N PRO A 214 -1.38 -20.51 4.61
CA PRO A 214 -0.91 -21.81 5.07
C PRO A 214 0.41 -22.24 4.44
N GLU A 215 0.64 -21.88 3.18
CA GLU A 215 1.85 -22.18 2.42
C GLU A 215 3.13 -21.57 3.01
N PHE A 216 3.00 -20.46 3.76
CA PHE A 216 4.13 -19.79 4.42
C PHE A 216 4.14 -20.03 5.94
N GLY A 217 3.10 -20.68 6.47
CA GLY A 217 2.87 -20.80 7.91
C GLY A 217 2.63 -19.44 8.58
N LEU A 218 1.97 -18.50 7.87
CA LEU A 218 1.72 -17.14 8.35
C LEU A 218 0.23 -16.78 8.31
N MET A 219 -0.16 -15.78 9.10
CA MET A 219 -1.45 -15.10 9.00
C MET A 219 -1.29 -13.60 9.28
N VAL A 220 -2.26 -12.81 8.86
CA VAL A 220 -2.38 -11.39 9.21
C VAL A 220 -3.50 -11.25 10.23
N GLU A 221 -3.22 -10.54 11.33
CA GLU A 221 -4.20 -10.28 12.38
C GLU A 221 -4.19 -8.81 12.80
N HIS A 222 -5.34 -8.33 13.25
CA HIS A 222 -5.51 -7.01 13.84
C HIS A 222 -5.46 -7.11 15.37
N ARG A 223 -4.27 -7.00 15.96
CA ARG A 223 -4.02 -7.21 17.40
C ARG A 223 -3.93 -5.89 18.16
N ARG A 224 -4.20 -5.93 19.48
CA ARG A 224 -3.93 -4.80 20.38
C ARG A 224 -2.42 -4.74 20.65
N VAL A 225 -1.86 -3.55 20.81
CA VAL A 225 -0.42 -3.36 21.09
C VAL A 225 -0.02 -4.02 22.42
N GLU A 226 -0.89 -3.99 23.43
CA GLU A 226 -0.67 -4.67 24.72
C GLU A 226 -0.77 -6.21 24.64
N ASP A 227 -1.25 -6.76 23.52
CA ASP A 227 -1.49 -8.20 23.30
C ASP A 227 -1.05 -8.62 21.90
N LEU A 228 0.22 -8.31 21.56
CA LEU A 228 0.82 -8.72 20.28
C LEU A 228 1.24 -10.19 20.26
N GLY A 229 1.45 -10.82 21.41
CA GLY A 229 1.80 -12.25 21.52
C GLY A 229 2.99 -12.67 20.65
N ASP A 230 2.77 -13.68 19.80
CA ASP A 230 3.75 -14.28 18.88
C ASP A 230 3.87 -13.56 17.53
N ALA A 231 3.29 -12.37 17.38
CA ALA A 231 3.41 -11.60 16.15
C ALA A 231 4.87 -11.31 15.80
N LEU A 232 5.17 -11.30 14.49
CA LEU A 232 6.44 -10.85 13.97
C LEU A 232 6.65 -9.38 14.32
N ARG A 233 7.83 -9.08 14.88
CA ARG A 233 8.24 -7.73 15.27
C ARG A 233 9.53 -7.35 14.54
N PRO A 234 9.42 -7.01 13.24
CA PRO A 234 10.57 -6.51 12.48
C PRO A 234 11.06 -5.19 13.09
N ALA A 235 12.31 -4.82 12.80
CA ALA A 235 12.96 -3.66 13.42
C ALA A 235 12.15 -2.36 13.30
N TRP A 236 11.48 -2.12 12.15
CA TRP A 236 10.64 -0.94 11.96
C TRP A 236 9.42 -0.92 12.89
N LEU A 237 8.84 -2.08 13.20
CA LEU A 237 7.69 -2.18 14.09
C LEU A 237 8.13 -2.04 15.55
N GLU A 238 9.26 -2.63 15.93
CA GLU A 238 9.81 -2.45 17.28
C GLU A 238 10.09 -0.97 17.59
N LEU A 239 10.64 -0.22 16.62
CA LEU A 239 10.83 1.23 16.77
C LEU A 239 9.51 1.95 17.00
N ALA A 240 8.47 1.62 16.23
CA ALA A 240 7.15 2.21 16.35
C ALA A 240 6.40 1.85 17.65
N LEU A 241 6.73 0.71 18.27
CA LEU A 241 6.18 0.29 19.56
C LEU A 241 6.94 0.92 20.74
N ALA A 242 8.19 1.32 20.54
CA ALA A 242 9.02 1.97 21.53
C ALA A 242 8.76 3.49 21.65
N GLU A 243 8.16 4.11 20.62
CA GLU A 243 7.80 5.53 20.67
C GLU A 243 6.73 5.77 21.76
N PRO A 244 6.99 6.64 22.75
CA PRO A 244 5.96 7.04 23.70
C PRO A 244 4.82 7.74 22.96
N ALA A 245 3.60 7.60 23.49
CA ALA A 245 2.46 8.37 23.00
C ALA A 245 2.84 9.86 22.94
N ALA A 246 2.64 10.51 21.79
CA ALA A 246 2.88 11.95 21.67
C ALA A 246 2.10 12.69 22.78
N GLU A 247 2.82 13.42 23.63
CA GLU A 247 2.27 14.30 24.66
C GLU A 247 1.52 15.51 24.06
#